data_AF-A0A9E0JEA7-F1
#
_entry.id   AF-A0A9E0JEA7-F1
#
_cell.length_a   1.000
_cell.length_b   1.000
_cell.length_c   1.000
_cell.angle_alpha   90.00
_cell.angle_beta   90.00
_cell.angle_gamma   90.00
#
_symmetry.space_group_name_H-M   'P 1'
#
loop_
_entity.id
_entity.type
_entity.pdbx_description
1 polymer ?
#
loop_
_entity_poly.entity_id
_entity_poly.type
_entity_poly.pdbx_seq_one_letter_code
_entity_poly.pdbx_strand_id
1 'polypeptide(L)'
;MCIDGDVLELDIEMDLEDVKVLKEFVKDRLEYIEEISLLRSKDGVPATSALFSLLFCMKKVKPSLRIKFIDEMMLDLDSFGMMYWRAYE
;
A
#
# COMPACT_ATOMS: atom_id res chain seq x y z
N MET A 1 8.07 -4.70 -7.55
CA MET A 1 8.21 -5.16 -6.16
C MET A 1 9.67 -5.45 -5.89
N CYS A 2 10.30 -4.62 -5.07
CA CYS A 2 11.64 -4.83 -4.52
C CYS A 2 11.49 -5.05 -3.01
N ILE A 3 12.30 -5.94 -2.44
CA ILE A 3 12.34 -6.20 -1.00
C ILE A 3 13.72 -5.75 -0.53
N ASP A 4 13.77 -4.70 0.26
CA ASP A 4 15.00 -4.19 0.87
C ASP A 4 14.94 -4.43 2.38
N GLY A 5 15.46 -5.58 2.81
CA GLY A 5 15.35 -6.03 4.20
C GLY A 5 13.89 -6.25 4.59
N ASP A 6 13.42 -5.50 5.59
CA ASP A 6 12.07 -5.61 6.16
C ASP A 6 11.07 -4.61 5.55
N VAL A 7 11.49 -3.87 4.50
CA VAL A 7 10.67 -2.88 3.79
C VAL A 7 10.17 -3.45 2.47
N LEU A 8 8.86 -3.36 2.25
CA LEU A 8 8.21 -3.73 1.00
C LEU A 8 7.84 -2.47 0.21
N GLU A 9 8.48 -2.31 -0.96
CA GLU A 9 8.17 -1.21 -1.87
C GLU A 9 7.14 -1.62 -2.93
N LEU A 10 6.03 -0.89 -2.98
CA LEU A 10 4.92 -1.14 -3.89
C LEU A 10 4.68 0.06 -4.78
N ASP A 11 4.43 -0.19 -6.06
CA ASP A 11 4.02 0.86 -6.98
C ASP A 11 2.50 1.06 -6.88
N ILE A 12 2.07 2.32 -6.75
CA ILE A 12 0.66 2.66 -6.68
C ILE A 12 -0.08 2.43 -8.01
N GLU A 13 0.66 2.36 -9.10
CA GLU A 13 0.16 2.14 -10.46
C GLU A 13 0.00 0.64 -10.79
N MET A 14 0.25 -0.26 -9.83
CA MET A 14 0.02 -1.71 -9.97
C MET A 14 -1.43 -2.01 -10.32
N ASP A 15 -1.63 -2.90 -11.29
CA ASP A 15 -2.97 -3.28 -11.73
C ASP A 15 -3.63 -4.32 -10.82
N LEU A 16 -4.85 -4.74 -11.15
CA LEU A 16 -5.58 -5.72 -10.34
C LEU A 16 -4.91 -7.10 -10.31
N GLU A 17 -4.28 -7.54 -11.39
CA GLU A 17 -3.60 -8.83 -11.44
C GLU A 17 -2.32 -8.79 -10.60
N ASP A 18 -1.57 -7.69 -10.67
CA ASP A 18 -0.41 -7.44 -9.81
C ASP A 18 -0.80 -7.47 -8.31
N VAL A 19 -1.93 -6.85 -7.95
CA VAL A 19 -2.44 -6.87 -6.57
C VAL A 19 -2.82 -8.28 -6.11
N LYS A 20 -3.35 -9.14 -7.00
CA LYS A 20 -3.62 -10.54 -6.65
C LYS A 20 -2.34 -11.32 -6.39
N VAL A 21 -1.31 -11.12 -7.22
CA VAL A 21 0.00 -11.73 -7.01
C VAL A 21 0.61 -11.25 -5.68
N LEU A 22 0.53 -9.95 -5.41
CA LEU A 22 0.97 -9.36 -4.14
C LEU A 22 0.26 -10.00 -2.94
N LYS A 23 -1.06 -10.19 -3.02
CA LYS A 23 -1.85 -10.81 -1.94
C LYS A 23 -1.35 -12.21 -1.60
N GLU A 24 -1.12 -13.05 -2.60
CA GLU A 24 -0.59 -14.41 -2.36
C GLU A 24 0.84 -14.36 -1.82
N PHE A 25 1.65 -13.41 -2.29
CA PHE A 25 3.01 -13.21 -1.80
C PHE A 25 3.06 -12.80 -0.32
N VAL A 26 2.25 -11.83 0.10
CA VAL A 26 2.29 -11.31 1.48
C VAL A 26 1.65 -12.25 2.48
N LYS A 27 0.74 -13.13 2.05
CA LYS A 27 0.00 -14.03 2.94
C LYS A 27 0.89 -14.84 3.89
N ASP A 28 1.99 -15.38 3.37
CA ASP A 28 2.92 -16.21 4.14
C ASP A 28 4.13 -15.43 4.69
N ARG A 29 4.25 -14.14 4.34
CA ARG A 29 5.44 -13.32 4.59
C ARG A 29 5.17 -12.05 5.41
N LEU A 30 3.90 -11.75 5.68
CA LEU A 30 3.47 -10.54 6.38
C LEU A 30 4.16 -10.37 7.74
N GLU A 31 4.45 -11.47 8.43
CA GLU A 31 5.14 -11.47 9.71
C GLU A 31 6.52 -10.80 9.63
N TYR A 32 7.21 -10.93 8.50
CA TYR A 32 8.57 -10.40 8.31
C TYR A 32 8.61 -8.98 7.74
N ILE A 33 7.49 -8.44 7.27
CA ILE A 33 7.43 -7.09 6.69
C ILE A 33 7.17 -6.10 7.82
N GLU A 34 8.09 -5.17 8.07
CA GLU A 34 7.92 -4.12 9.10
C GLU A 34 7.32 -2.83 8.52
N GLU A 35 7.62 -2.53 7.26
CA GLU A 35 7.21 -1.29 6.61
C GLU A 35 6.77 -1.51 5.17
N ILE A 36 5.75 -0.77 4.73
CA ILE A 36 5.36 -0.68 3.33
C ILE A 36 5.51 0.76 2.85
N SER A 37 6.31 0.94 1.81
CA SER A 37 6.48 2.21 1.11
C SER A 37 5.73 2.19 -0.21
N LEU A 38 4.94 3.23 -0.47
CA LEU A 38 4.25 3.41 -1.75
C LEU A 38 5.09 4.30 -2.65
N LEU A 39 5.56 3.73 -3.75
CA LEU A 39 6.22 4.39 -4.84
C LEU A 39 5.20 4.82 -5.90
N ARG A 40 5.58 5.82 -6.69
CA ARG A 40 4.78 6.31 -7.83
C ARG A 40 5.68 6.92 -8.88
N SER A 41 5.22 6.94 -10.12
CA SER A 41 5.77 7.84 -11.13
C SER A 41 5.31 9.29 -10.92
N LYS A 42 5.94 10.23 -11.62
CA LYS A 42 5.74 11.68 -11.47
C LYS A 42 4.28 12.15 -11.67
N ASP A 43 3.53 11.44 -12.48
CA ASP A 43 2.11 11.70 -12.77
C ASP A 43 1.23 10.46 -12.44
N GLY A 44 1.79 9.53 -11.66
CA GLY A 44 1.18 8.25 -11.36
C GLY A 44 -0.04 8.41 -10.47
N VAL A 45 -1.17 7.89 -10.93
CA VAL A 45 -2.41 7.79 -10.16
C VAL A 45 -2.66 6.34 -9.78
N PRO A 46 -3.37 6.09 -8.67
CA PRO A 46 -3.68 4.71 -8.29
C PRO A 46 -4.49 4.01 -9.40
N ALA A 47 -3.98 2.90 -9.90
CA ALA A 47 -4.64 2.17 -10.98
C ALA A 47 -5.86 1.37 -10.48
N THR A 48 -5.85 0.97 -9.20
CA THR A 48 -6.93 0.16 -8.61
C THR A 48 -7.12 0.44 -7.11
N SER A 49 -8.38 0.48 -6.67
CA SER A 49 -8.71 0.58 -5.24
C SER A 49 -8.44 -0.72 -4.46
N ALA A 50 -8.19 -1.82 -5.16
CA ALA A 50 -7.89 -3.11 -4.55
C ALA A 50 -6.57 -3.09 -3.77
N LEU A 51 -5.57 -2.31 -4.22
CA LEU A 51 -4.30 -2.14 -3.51
C LEU A 51 -4.55 -1.57 -2.11
N PHE A 52 -5.28 -0.46 -2.00
CA PHE A 52 -5.58 0.15 -0.70
C PHE A 52 -6.39 -0.78 0.19
N SER A 53 -7.37 -1.48 -0.39
CA SER A 53 -8.15 -2.48 0.36
C SER A 53 -7.26 -3.57 0.95
N LEU A 54 -6.28 -4.06 0.19
CA LEU A 54 -5.29 -5.03 0.67
C LEU A 54 -4.42 -4.44 1.78
N LEU A 55 -3.90 -3.21 1.62
CA LEU A 55 -3.07 -2.54 2.64
C LEU A 55 -3.83 -2.35 3.95
N PHE A 56 -5.10 -1.95 3.91
CA PHE A 56 -5.95 -1.86 5.10
C PHE A 56 -6.15 -3.23 5.76
N CYS A 57 -6.38 -4.29 4.98
CA CYS A 57 -6.45 -5.65 5.52
C CYS A 57 -5.13 -6.09 6.18
N MET A 58 -3.99 -5.79 5.55
CA MET A 58 -2.66 -6.10 6.11
C MET A 58 -2.44 -5.37 7.43
N LYS A 59 -2.78 -4.08 7.52
CA LYS A 59 -2.70 -3.30 8.76
C LYS A 59 -3.62 -3.86 9.86
N LYS A 60 -4.80 -4.37 9.50
CA LYS A 60 -5.70 -5.04 10.47
C LYS A 60 -5.11 -6.35 11.00
N VAL A 61 -4.44 -7.13 10.15
CA VAL A 61 -3.82 -8.41 10.55
C VAL A 61 -2.54 -8.18 11.35
N LYS A 62 -1.70 -7.23 10.95
CA LYS A 62 -0.48 -6.83 11.65
C LYS A 62 -0.52 -5.33 11.99
N PRO A 63 -1.09 -4.94 13.15
CA PRO A 63 -1.20 -3.53 13.54
C PRO A 63 0.13 -2.78 13.68
N SER A 64 1.22 -3.52 13.95
CA SER A 64 2.58 -2.98 14.05
C SER A 64 3.22 -2.62 12.69
N LEU A 65 2.64 -3.09 11.58
CA LEU A 65 3.11 -2.80 10.23
C LEU A 65 3.01 -1.31 9.93
N ARG A 66 4.12 -0.66 9.55
CA ARG A 66 4.13 0.77 9.24
C ARG A 66 3.70 1.01 7.80
N ILE A 67 2.68 1.84 7.60
CA ILE A 67 2.20 2.22 6.27
C ILE A 67 1.83 3.69 6.34
N LYS A 68 2.75 4.57 5.94
CA LYS A 68 2.63 6.02 6.12
C LYS A 68 1.29 6.58 5.61
N PHE A 69 0.86 6.15 4.42
CA PHE A 69 -0.43 6.53 3.83
C PHE A 69 -1.63 6.21 4.73
N ILE A 70 -1.67 5.01 5.34
CA ILE A 70 -2.77 4.58 6.20
C ILE A 70 -2.70 5.28 7.55
N ASP A 71 -1.49 5.44 8.08
CA ASP A 71 -1.26 6.07 9.39
C ASP A 71 -1.63 7.56 9.36
N GLU A 72 -1.36 8.25 8.24
CA GLU A 72 -1.70 9.66 8.04
C GLU A 72 -3.09 9.88 7.40
N MET A 73 -3.74 8.80 6.91
CA MET A 73 -5.01 8.84 6.17
C MET A 73 -5.03 9.83 5.00
N MET A 74 -3.85 10.13 4.45
CA MET A 74 -3.66 11.09 3.37
C MET A 74 -2.57 10.60 2.40
N LEU A 75 -2.79 10.86 1.12
CA LEU A 75 -1.81 10.71 0.07
C LEU A 75 -1.73 12.01 -0.72
N ASP A 76 -0.55 12.60 -0.79
CA ASP A 76 -0.30 13.68 -1.74
C ASP A 76 -0.15 13.08 -3.13
N LEU A 77 -0.99 13.49 -4.10
CA LEU A 77 -0.93 13.09 -5.51
C LEU A 77 -0.25 14.16 -6.39
N ASP A 78 0.49 15.10 -5.80
CA ASP A 78 1.17 16.22 -6.44
C ASP A 78 0.23 17.01 -7.37
N SER A 79 0.20 16.65 -8.65
CA SER A 79 -0.60 17.31 -9.70
C SER A 79 -2.11 17.18 -9.48
N PHE A 80 -2.56 16.10 -8.82
CA PHE A 80 -3.98 15.89 -8.50
C PHE A 80 -4.36 16.36 -7.09
N GLY A 81 -3.40 16.87 -6.31
CA GLY A 81 -3.60 17.36 -4.94
C GLY A 81 -3.72 16.24 -3.90
N MET A 82 -4.34 16.54 -2.76
CA MET A 82 -4.40 15.61 -1.61
C MET A 82 -5.61 14.67 -1.71
N MET A 83 -5.36 13.37 -1.67
CA MET A 83 -6.38 12.34 -1.47
C MET A 83 -6.50 12.00 0.02
N TYR A 84 -7.70 12.13 0.58
CA TYR A 84 -8.01 11.75 1.96
C TYR A 84 -8.85 10.49 2.00
N TRP A 85 -8.58 9.62 2.97
CA TRP A 85 -9.42 8.45 3.22
C TRP A 85 -10.21 8.64 4.52
N ARG A 86 -11.55 8.57 4.43
CA ARG A 86 -12.42 8.59 5.62
C ARG A 86 -13.04 7.22 5.79
N ALA A 87 -12.63 6.51 6.83
CA ALA A 87 -13.31 5.31 7.30
C ALA A 87 -14.26 5.70 8.44
N TYR A 88 -15.54 5.34 8.32
CA TYR A 88 -16.48 5.38 9.43
C TYR A 88 -16.49 3.98 10.05
N GLU A 89 -16.23 3.89 11.36
CA GLU A 89 -16.35 2.65 12.14
C GLU A 89 -17.81 2.23 12.32
#